data_AF-A0A093IEL6-F1
#
_entry.id   AF-A0A093IEL6-F1
#
_cell.length_a   1.000
_cell.length_b   1.000
_cell.length_c   1.000
_cell.angle_alpha   90.00
_cell.angle_beta   90.00
_cell.angle_gamma   90.00
#
_symmetry.space_group_name_H-M   'P 1'
#
loop_
_entity.id
_entity.type
_entity.pdbx_description
1 polymer ?
#
loop_
_entity_poly.entity_id
_entity_poly.type
_entity_poly.pdbx_seq_one_letter_code
_entity_poly.pdbx_strand_id
1 'polypeptide(L)'
;MVKLRLPNPGLEDRIPSHTELEVLEKEEADSRPKWDNKAQYMLTCVGFCVGLGNVWRFPYLCQSHGGGAFMIPFLILLVLEGIPLLHLEFAIGQRLRKGSVGVWSSIHPTLKGVGIAAMFVSFLVGLYYNTIIAWVMWYFFNSFQEPLPWSSCPLNDNRTDYIAECSKSSPVDYFWYRETLNISTSIDDSGSIQWWLLLCLTCAWGVLYVCTIRGIETTGKAVYVTSTLPYLVLTIFLIRGLTLKGSTNGIVYLFTPNVTELANPVTWLDAGAQVFYSFSLAFGGLISFSSYNSVHNNCEKDALIISVINGFTSIYAATVIYSIIGFRATERYDDCFDKNILTLMNAFDLPEGNVTQDNFKQMQQLCNMTDPMKFANLNFETCDLETFLNDGVEGTGLAFIVFTEAITKMPVSPLWSILFFIMLFCLGLSSMFGNMEGVLVPLQDLKIIPPRVPKELVTG
;
A
#
# COMPACT_ATOMS: atom_id res chain seq x y z
N MET A 1 3.22 10.03 41.22
CA MET A 1 3.97 9.42 40.10
C MET A 1 5.46 9.61 40.37
N VAL A 2 6.16 8.59 40.83
CA VAL A 2 7.63 8.66 41.03
C VAL A 2 8.24 8.63 39.63
N LYS A 3 8.76 9.77 39.14
CA LYS A 3 9.54 9.80 37.89
C LYS A 3 10.82 9.02 38.14
N LEU A 4 10.85 7.76 37.72
CA LEU A 4 12.05 6.94 37.64
C LEU A 4 12.96 7.57 36.57
N ARG A 5 13.76 8.57 36.97
CA ARG A 5 14.68 9.28 36.10
C ARG A 5 16.08 8.75 36.36
N LEU A 6 16.61 7.97 35.42
CA LEU A 6 18.00 7.52 35.49
C LEU A 6 18.93 8.75 35.40
N PRO A 7 19.91 8.91 36.31
CA PRO A 7 20.88 9.99 36.21
C PRO A 7 21.73 9.77 34.96
N ASN A 8 21.83 10.80 34.12
CA ASN A 8 22.59 10.76 32.88
C ASN A 8 23.69 11.84 32.89
N PRO A 9 24.87 11.53 33.48
CA PRO A 9 25.95 12.50 33.62
C PRO A 9 26.52 12.90 32.24
N GLY A 10 26.89 14.18 32.12
CA GLY A 10 27.48 14.74 30.90
C GLY A 10 26.49 14.88 29.74
N LEU A 11 25.18 14.93 29.99
CA LEU A 11 24.19 15.15 28.94
C LEU A 11 24.30 16.55 28.33
N GLU A 12 24.41 17.59 29.17
CA GLU A 12 24.50 18.98 28.74
C GLU A 12 25.72 19.24 27.84
N ASP A 13 26.83 18.53 28.08
CA ASP A 13 28.05 18.65 27.25
C ASP A 13 27.93 17.95 25.89
N ARG A 14 26.95 17.04 25.72
CA ARG A 14 26.77 16.23 24.49
C ARG A 14 25.74 16.82 23.53
N ILE A 15 24.83 17.66 24.01
CA ILE A 15 23.74 18.23 23.22
C ILE A 15 23.90 19.75 23.13
N PRO A 16 23.51 20.37 22.01
CA PRO A 16 23.54 21.82 21.92
C PRO A 16 22.61 22.44 22.98
N SER A 17 23.07 23.48 23.66
CA SER A 17 22.22 24.33 24.49
C SER A 17 21.24 25.13 23.62
N HIS A 18 20.20 25.70 24.23
CA HIS A 18 19.21 26.50 23.48
C HIS A 18 19.83 27.72 22.80
N THR A 19 20.77 28.40 23.46
CA THR A 19 21.47 29.56 22.90
C THR A 19 22.39 29.16 21.74
N GLU A 20 23.08 28.02 21.87
CA GLU A 20 23.93 27.50 20.79
C GLU A 20 23.11 27.10 19.56
N LEU A 21 21.88 26.58 19.73
CA LEU A 21 21.01 26.24 18.61
C LEU A 21 20.67 27.47 17.73
N GLU A 22 20.44 28.63 18.35
CA GLU A 22 20.16 29.87 17.60
C GLU A 22 21.37 30.35 16.80
N VAL A 23 22.58 30.13 17.32
CA VAL A 23 23.83 30.45 16.62
C VAL A 23 24.07 29.45 15.49
N LEU A 24 23.96 28.16 15.77
CA LEU A 24 24.10 27.08 14.80
C LEU A 24 23.10 27.22 13.65
N GLU A 25 21.87 27.69 13.88
CA GLU A 25 20.90 27.92 12.81
C GLU A 25 21.36 28.96 11.77
N LYS A 26 22.10 29.98 12.23
CA LYS A 26 22.66 31.02 11.37
C LYS A 26 23.93 30.53 10.67
N GLU A 27 24.78 29.78 11.36
CA GLU A 27 26.04 29.25 10.81
C GLU A 27 25.82 28.07 9.84
N GLU A 28 24.87 27.19 10.13
CA GLU A 28 24.49 26.05 9.29
C GLU A 28 23.65 26.47 8.06
N ALA A 29 23.47 27.76 7.82
CA ALA A 29 22.75 28.25 6.65
C ALA A 29 23.36 27.81 5.31
N ASP A 30 24.68 27.68 5.27
CA ASP A 30 25.41 27.34 4.04
C ASP A 30 25.88 25.88 3.98
N SER A 31 25.94 25.17 5.11
CA SER A 31 26.57 23.82 5.20
C SER A 31 25.58 22.65 5.23
N ARG A 32 24.35 22.87 5.72
CA ARG A 32 23.33 21.82 5.88
C ARG A 32 22.13 22.09 4.96
N PRO A 33 21.61 21.07 4.26
CA PRO A 33 20.49 21.29 3.35
C PRO A 33 19.24 21.67 4.16
N LYS A 34 18.44 22.56 3.58
CA LYS A 34 17.19 23.09 4.17
C LYS A 34 16.02 22.84 3.23
N TRP A 35 14.81 22.85 3.77
CA TRP A 35 13.59 22.83 2.97
C TRP A 35 13.38 24.20 2.30
N ASP A 36 13.01 24.23 1.01
CA ASP A 36 12.75 25.50 0.30
C ASP A 36 11.51 26.19 0.88
N ASN A 37 10.51 25.39 1.29
CA ASN A 37 9.30 25.89 1.93
C ASN A 37 8.65 24.83 2.84
N LYS A 38 7.67 25.28 3.63
CA LYS A 38 6.94 24.42 4.57
C LYS A 38 6.12 23.32 3.87
N ALA A 39 5.58 23.60 2.68
CA ALA A 39 4.76 22.65 1.94
C ALA A 39 5.59 21.44 1.47
N GLN A 40 6.83 21.67 1.03
CA GLN A 40 7.78 20.62 0.67
C GLN A 40 8.00 19.65 1.82
N TYR A 41 8.29 20.16 3.02
CA TYR A 41 8.44 19.34 4.23
C TYR A 41 7.16 18.54 4.53
N MET A 42 6.00 19.21 4.56
CA MET A 42 4.73 18.55 4.88
C MET A 42 4.37 17.47 3.86
N LEU A 43 4.55 17.73 2.56
CA LEU A 43 4.31 16.75 1.50
C LEU A 43 5.28 15.58 1.58
N THR A 44 6.55 15.81 1.91
CA THR A 44 7.51 14.72 2.13
C THR A 44 7.12 13.83 3.30
N CYS A 45 6.73 14.40 4.43
CA CYS A 45 6.27 13.59 5.56
C CYS A 45 4.96 12.85 5.24
N VAL A 46 4.00 13.50 4.59
CA VAL A 46 2.75 12.84 4.17
C VAL A 46 3.03 11.72 3.18
N GLY A 47 3.89 11.93 2.17
CA GLY A 47 4.25 10.92 1.18
C GLY A 47 5.06 9.75 1.76
N PHE A 48 5.76 9.96 2.88
CA PHE A 48 6.44 8.89 3.59
C PHE A 48 5.45 8.03 4.41
N CYS A 49 4.52 8.66 5.14
CA CYS A 49 3.49 7.96 5.91
C CYS A 49 2.47 7.27 4.99
N VAL A 50 1.95 7.98 3.99
CA VAL A 50 0.95 7.48 3.05
C VAL A 50 1.64 6.71 1.93
N GLY A 51 1.65 5.39 2.06
CA GLY A 51 2.23 4.48 1.07
C GLY A 51 1.26 3.42 0.57
N LEU A 52 1.82 2.41 -0.09
CA LEU A 52 1.10 1.24 -0.61
C LEU A 52 0.33 0.48 0.49
N GLY A 53 0.80 0.54 1.73
CA GLY A 53 0.13 -0.05 2.89
C GLY A 53 -1.28 0.48 3.11
N ASN A 54 -1.55 1.75 2.80
CA ASN A 54 -2.90 2.33 2.94
C ASN A 54 -3.85 1.86 1.83
N VAL A 55 -3.31 1.43 0.68
CA VAL A 55 -4.09 1.05 -0.51
C VAL A 55 -4.43 -0.43 -0.56
N TRP A 56 -3.54 -1.33 -0.10
CA TRP A 56 -3.86 -2.78 -0.09
C TRP A 56 -3.85 -3.44 1.27
N ARG A 57 -2.98 -3.02 2.20
CA ARG A 57 -2.83 -3.73 3.47
C ARG A 57 -3.95 -3.35 4.41
N PHE A 58 -4.23 -2.05 4.52
CA PHE A 58 -5.31 -1.55 5.37
C PHE A 58 -6.68 -2.11 4.96
N PRO A 59 -7.10 -2.08 3.68
CA PRO A 59 -8.38 -2.66 3.27
C PRO A 59 -8.47 -4.18 3.50
N TYR A 60 -7.37 -4.91 3.25
CA TYR A 60 -7.28 -6.33 3.55
C TYR A 60 -7.42 -6.63 5.04
N LEU A 61 -6.72 -5.89 5.91
CA LEU A 61 -6.84 -6.05 7.36
C LEU A 61 -8.25 -5.69 7.86
N CYS A 62 -8.90 -4.70 7.26
CA CYS A 62 -10.32 -4.44 7.55
C CYS A 62 -11.16 -5.67 7.18
N GLN A 63 -10.90 -6.32 6.04
CA GLN A 63 -11.67 -7.47 5.58
C GLN A 63 -11.50 -8.68 6.51
N SER A 64 -10.26 -9.00 6.88
CA SER A 64 -9.93 -10.19 7.67
C SER A 64 -10.33 -10.07 9.15
N HIS A 65 -10.45 -8.85 9.67
CA HIS A 65 -10.76 -8.57 11.08
C HIS A 65 -12.15 -7.94 11.28
N GLY A 66 -13.17 -8.48 10.60
CA GLY A 66 -14.57 -8.16 10.86
C GLY A 66 -15.06 -6.84 10.25
N GLY A 67 -14.48 -6.44 9.12
CA GLY A 67 -14.89 -5.26 8.34
C GLY A 67 -14.69 -3.97 9.13
N GLY A 68 -15.81 -3.31 9.41
CA GLY A 68 -15.84 -2.05 10.13
C GLY A 68 -15.36 -2.16 11.59
N ALA A 69 -15.33 -3.37 12.15
CA ALA A 69 -14.85 -3.61 13.50
C ALA A 69 -13.37 -3.23 13.65
N PHE A 70 -12.52 -3.54 12.66
CA PHE A 70 -11.08 -3.21 12.68
C PHE A 70 -10.79 -1.70 12.76
N MET A 71 -11.70 -0.85 12.26
CA MET A 71 -11.52 0.60 12.30
C MET A 71 -11.50 1.14 13.74
N ILE A 72 -12.19 0.48 14.68
CA ILE A 72 -12.27 0.88 16.09
C ILE A 72 -10.89 0.78 16.78
N PRO A 73 -10.23 -0.40 16.86
CA PRO A 73 -8.90 -0.51 17.46
C PRO A 73 -7.87 0.33 16.70
N PHE A 74 -7.96 0.41 15.37
CA PHE A 74 -7.06 1.26 14.58
C PHE A 74 -7.13 2.73 14.98
N LEU A 75 -8.33 3.32 15.08
CA LEU A 75 -8.50 4.72 15.46
C LEU A 75 -8.08 5.00 16.90
N ILE A 76 -8.33 4.07 17.82
CA ILE A 76 -7.91 4.19 19.22
C ILE A 76 -6.38 4.19 19.30
N LEU A 77 -5.72 3.20 18.68
CA LEU A 77 -4.26 3.09 18.70
C LEU A 77 -3.57 4.21 17.91
N LEU A 78 -4.20 4.72 16.85
CA LEU A 78 -3.72 5.90 16.11
C LEU A 78 -3.62 7.12 17.03
N VAL A 79 -4.64 7.36 17.87
CA VAL A 79 -4.65 8.51 18.79
C VAL A 79 -3.76 8.28 20.01
N LEU A 80 -3.75 7.08 20.57
CA LEU A 80 -3.03 6.78 21.81
C LEU A 80 -1.54 6.47 21.62
N GLU A 81 -1.16 5.88 20.49
CA GLU A 81 0.23 5.49 20.20
C GLU A 81 0.81 6.29 19.03
N GLY A 82 0.07 6.37 17.92
CA GLY A 82 0.54 7.00 16.69
C GLY A 82 0.89 8.49 16.87
N ILE A 83 -0.08 9.31 17.32
CA ILE A 83 0.11 10.75 17.50
C ILE A 83 1.26 11.07 18.49
N PRO A 84 1.31 10.48 19.70
CA PRO A 84 2.38 10.78 20.65
C PRO A 84 3.77 10.39 20.14
N LEU A 85 3.91 9.23 19.50
CA LEU A 85 5.20 8.79 18.96
C LEU A 85 5.64 9.63 17.78
N LEU A 86 4.73 10.00 16.88
CA LEU A 86 5.04 10.89 15.76
C LEU A 86 5.52 12.26 16.24
N HIS A 87 4.81 12.83 17.22
CA HIS A 87 5.20 14.11 17.81
C HIS A 87 6.58 14.02 18.48
N LEU A 88 6.86 12.93 19.19
CA LEU A 88 8.16 12.70 19.82
C LEU A 88 9.29 12.64 18.77
N GLU A 89 9.12 11.90 17.68
CA GLU A 89 10.12 11.81 16.61
C GLU A 89 10.38 13.16 15.93
N PHE A 90 9.34 13.97 15.71
CA PHE A 90 9.51 15.30 15.15
C PHE A 90 10.23 16.24 16.11
N ALA A 91 9.81 16.30 17.36
CA ALA A 91 10.40 17.19 18.36
C ALA A 91 11.88 16.84 18.62
N ILE A 92 12.21 15.55 18.74
CA ILE A 92 13.57 15.11 19.04
C ILE A 92 14.53 15.37 17.88
N GLY A 93 14.09 15.13 16.63
CA GLY A 93 14.88 15.41 15.43
C GLY A 93 15.18 16.90 15.28
N GLN A 94 14.15 17.75 15.47
CA GLN A 94 14.29 19.20 15.40
C GLN A 94 15.20 19.76 16.51
N ARG A 95 15.11 19.23 17.74
CA ARG A 95 15.88 19.71 18.90
C ARG A 95 17.36 19.33 18.85
N LEU A 96 17.68 18.13 18.37
CA LEU A 96 19.05 17.61 18.36
C LEU A 96 19.77 17.78 17.03
N ARG A 97 19.07 18.15 15.95
CA ARG A 97 19.63 18.46 14.63
C ARG A 97 20.55 17.36 14.07
N LYS A 98 20.22 16.10 14.33
CA LYS A 98 20.95 14.91 13.87
C LYS A 98 19.99 13.87 13.28
N GLY A 99 20.52 12.91 12.53
CA GLY A 99 19.78 11.74 12.12
C GLY A 99 19.49 10.78 13.28
N SER A 100 18.80 9.68 12.98
CA SER A 100 18.38 8.69 13.99
C SER A 100 19.53 8.18 14.88
N VAL A 101 20.66 7.76 14.29
CA VAL A 101 21.83 7.29 15.07
C VAL A 101 22.44 8.41 15.91
N GLY A 102 22.60 9.61 15.34
CA GLY A 102 23.15 10.75 16.06
C GLY A 102 22.29 11.18 17.25
N VAL A 103 20.96 11.14 17.11
CA VAL A 103 19.99 11.45 18.17
C VAL A 103 20.17 10.52 19.37
N TRP A 104 20.04 9.20 19.15
CA TRP A 104 20.07 8.24 20.26
C TRP A 104 21.44 8.17 20.93
N SER A 105 22.53 8.31 20.15
CA SER A 105 23.89 8.35 20.69
C SER A 105 24.19 9.62 21.51
N SER A 106 23.51 10.74 21.22
CA SER A 106 23.72 12.00 21.96
C SER A 106 23.01 11.98 23.32
N ILE A 107 21.85 11.32 23.40
CA ILE A 107 21.13 11.12 24.67
C ILE A 107 21.99 10.27 25.60
N HIS A 108 22.30 9.04 25.20
CA HIS A 108 23.18 8.17 25.96
C HIS A 108 23.92 7.21 25.01
N PRO A 109 25.26 7.10 25.08
CA PRO A 109 26.04 6.30 24.12
C PRO A 109 25.62 4.83 24.01
N THR A 110 25.09 4.22 25.07
CA THR A 110 24.60 2.83 25.03
C THR A 110 23.31 2.65 24.23
N LEU A 111 22.53 3.72 24.01
CA LEU A 111 21.31 3.70 23.21
C LEU A 111 21.57 3.80 21.70
N LYS A 112 22.84 3.89 21.27
CA LYS A 112 23.23 3.92 19.85
C LYS A 112 22.62 2.76 19.05
N GLY A 113 22.38 1.61 19.68
CA GLY A 113 21.73 0.44 19.07
C GLY A 113 20.33 0.72 18.51
N VAL A 114 19.58 1.65 19.10
CA VAL A 114 18.23 2.02 18.61
C VAL A 114 18.30 2.63 17.20
N GLY A 115 19.24 3.56 16.98
CA GLY A 115 19.42 4.17 15.66
C GLY A 115 19.96 3.19 14.63
N ILE A 116 20.85 2.26 15.03
CA ILE A 116 21.37 1.22 14.13
C ILE A 116 20.26 0.24 13.74
N ALA A 117 19.39 -0.13 14.68
CA ALA A 117 18.22 -0.98 14.40
C ALA A 117 17.26 -0.28 13.43
N ALA A 118 16.95 1.00 13.64
CA ALA A 118 16.10 1.79 12.73
C ALA A 118 16.69 1.86 11.30
N MET A 119 18.00 2.06 11.18
CA MET A 119 18.71 2.03 9.89
C MET A 119 18.58 0.66 9.20
N PHE A 120 18.75 -0.44 9.96
CA PHE A 120 18.64 -1.79 9.42
C PHE A 120 17.20 -2.13 8.99
N VAL A 121 16.20 -1.71 9.75
CA VAL A 121 14.78 -1.83 9.40
C VAL A 121 14.49 -1.07 8.09
N SER A 122 14.94 0.18 7.98
CA SER A 122 14.76 0.98 6.76
C SER A 122 15.42 0.33 5.54
N PHE A 123 16.60 -0.28 5.71
CA PHE A 123 17.29 -1.02 4.64
C PHE A 123 16.51 -2.27 4.21
N LEU A 124 16.09 -3.12 5.16
CA LEU A 124 15.35 -4.34 4.85
C LEU A 124 14.00 -4.03 4.21
N VAL A 125 13.27 -3.04 4.74
CA VAL A 125 11.99 -2.62 4.17
C VAL A 125 12.19 -2.03 2.79
N GLY A 126 13.16 -1.12 2.62
CA GLY A 126 13.49 -0.53 1.32
C GLY A 126 13.81 -1.58 0.26
N LEU A 127 14.50 -2.67 0.63
CA LEU A 127 14.88 -3.74 -0.30
C LEU A 127 13.66 -4.43 -0.94
N TYR A 128 12.72 -4.94 -0.15
CA TYR A 128 11.57 -5.64 -0.72
C TYR A 128 10.54 -4.66 -1.30
N TYR A 129 10.44 -3.45 -0.75
CA TYR A 129 9.49 -2.45 -1.21
C TYR A 129 9.83 -1.96 -2.62
N ASN A 130 11.13 -1.86 -2.95
CA ASN A 130 11.54 -1.52 -4.31
C ASN A 130 11.25 -2.67 -5.30
N THR A 131 11.27 -3.93 -4.87
CA THR A 131 10.81 -5.07 -5.69
C THR A 131 9.33 -4.97 -6.03
N ILE A 132 8.50 -4.50 -5.09
CA ILE A 132 7.09 -4.24 -5.34
C ILE A 132 6.91 -3.12 -6.39
N ILE A 133 7.71 -2.05 -6.31
CA ILE A 133 7.71 -0.99 -7.32
C ILE A 133 8.08 -1.56 -8.70
N ALA A 134 9.03 -2.49 -8.78
CA ALA A 134 9.38 -3.16 -10.03
C ALA A 134 8.19 -3.93 -10.62
N TRP A 135 7.38 -4.63 -9.80
CA TRP A 135 6.14 -5.26 -10.25
C TRP A 135 5.11 -4.24 -10.74
N VAL A 136 4.95 -3.11 -10.04
CA VAL A 136 4.07 -2.02 -10.49
C VAL A 136 4.51 -1.47 -11.85
N MET A 137 5.82 -1.30 -12.06
CA MET A 137 6.37 -0.84 -13.34
C MET A 137 6.14 -1.86 -14.46
N TRP A 138 6.29 -3.16 -14.18
CA TRP A 138 5.99 -4.21 -15.15
C TRP A 138 4.55 -4.11 -15.67
N TYR A 139 3.57 -3.97 -14.78
CA TYR A 139 2.18 -3.79 -15.17
C TYR A 139 1.92 -2.44 -15.87
N PHE A 140 2.57 -1.37 -15.43
CA PHE A 140 2.50 -0.06 -16.08
C PHE A 140 2.95 -0.14 -17.54
N PHE A 141 4.10 -0.76 -17.82
CA PHE A 141 4.60 -0.92 -19.19
C PHE A 141 3.68 -1.77 -20.07
N ASN A 142 3.03 -2.77 -19.49
CA ASN A 142 2.06 -3.63 -20.18
C ASN A 142 0.65 -3.01 -20.32
N SER A 143 0.43 -1.78 -19.83
CA SER A 143 -0.90 -1.13 -19.86
C SER A 143 -1.19 -0.34 -21.14
N PHE A 144 -0.21 -0.14 -22.04
CA PHE A 144 -0.32 0.73 -23.23
C PHE A 144 -0.88 0.00 -24.48
N GLN A 145 -1.74 -0.99 -24.29
CA GLN A 145 -2.31 -1.80 -25.38
C GLN A 145 -3.78 -2.15 -25.13
N GLU A 146 -4.54 -2.30 -26.21
CA GLU A 146 -5.93 -2.77 -26.24
C GLU A 146 -6.00 -3.97 -27.19
N PRO A 147 -6.33 -5.19 -26.72
CA PRO A 147 -6.72 -5.55 -25.35
C PRO A 147 -5.54 -5.61 -24.35
N LEU A 148 -5.85 -5.50 -23.05
CA LEU A 148 -4.87 -5.67 -21.98
C LEU A 148 -4.33 -7.12 -21.93
N PRO A 149 -3.05 -7.36 -21.59
CA PRO A 149 -2.47 -8.70 -21.68
C PRO A 149 -3.09 -9.71 -20.68
N TRP A 150 -3.68 -9.24 -19.59
CA TRP A 150 -4.38 -10.07 -18.60
C TRP A 150 -5.90 -10.17 -18.83
N SER A 151 -6.43 -9.76 -19.99
CA SER A 151 -7.87 -9.85 -20.27
C SER A 151 -8.34 -11.21 -20.78
N SER A 152 -7.45 -12.00 -21.38
CA SER A 152 -7.81 -13.26 -22.05
C SER A 152 -6.73 -14.32 -21.89
N CYS A 153 -7.15 -15.58 -21.80
CA CYS A 153 -6.21 -16.70 -21.74
C CYS A 153 -5.46 -16.89 -23.07
N PRO A 154 -4.15 -17.19 -23.03
CA PRO A 154 -3.41 -17.61 -24.22
C PRO A 154 -3.86 -18.99 -24.72
N LEU A 155 -3.69 -19.21 -26.02
CA LEU A 155 -3.92 -20.50 -26.65
C LEU A 155 -2.71 -21.42 -26.47
N ASN A 156 -2.96 -22.74 -26.45
CA ASN A 156 -1.91 -23.76 -26.50
C ASN A 156 -1.11 -23.67 -27.82
N ASP A 157 0.07 -24.32 -27.87
CA ASP A 157 0.95 -24.34 -29.04
C ASP A 157 0.24 -24.76 -30.34
N ASN A 158 -0.72 -25.68 -30.24
CA ASN A 158 -1.53 -26.17 -31.37
C ASN A 158 -2.65 -25.21 -31.79
N ARG A 159 -2.86 -24.10 -31.07
CA ARG A 159 -3.90 -23.08 -31.29
C ARG A 159 -5.34 -23.60 -31.35
N THR A 160 -5.61 -24.75 -30.73
CA THR A 160 -6.94 -25.38 -30.71
C THR A 160 -7.74 -25.08 -29.47
N ASP A 161 -7.08 -24.86 -28.34
CA ASP A 161 -7.71 -24.69 -27.03
C ASP A 161 -6.87 -23.75 -26.15
N TYR A 162 -7.47 -23.23 -25.09
CA TYR A 162 -6.79 -22.42 -24.08
C TYR A 162 -5.83 -23.28 -23.24
N ILE A 163 -4.82 -22.63 -22.66
CA ILE A 163 -3.96 -23.27 -21.68
C ILE A 163 -4.80 -23.75 -20.49
N ALA A 164 -4.69 -25.04 -20.16
CA ALA A 164 -5.54 -25.69 -19.16
C ALA A 164 -5.41 -25.06 -17.77
N GLU A 165 -4.22 -24.58 -17.41
CA GLU A 165 -4.00 -23.85 -16.15
C GLU A 165 -4.78 -22.52 -16.11
N CYS A 166 -4.74 -21.75 -17.21
CA CYS A 166 -5.49 -20.49 -17.33
C CYS A 166 -7.01 -20.71 -17.32
N SER A 167 -7.49 -21.73 -18.04
CA SER A 167 -8.91 -22.08 -18.09
C SER A 167 -9.49 -22.52 -16.74
N LYS A 168 -8.69 -23.20 -15.91
CA LYS A 168 -9.12 -23.63 -14.55
C LYS A 168 -9.07 -22.52 -13.50
N SER A 169 -8.28 -21.49 -13.73
CA SER A 169 -8.06 -20.38 -12.80
C SER A 169 -8.74 -19.12 -13.35
N SER A 170 -7.94 -18.10 -13.68
CA SER A 170 -8.39 -16.92 -14.39
C SER A 170 -7.24 -16.35 -15.24
N PRO A 171 -7.56 -15.55 -16.29
CA PRO A 171 -6.54 -14.86 -17.08
C PRO A 171 -5.62 -13.96 -16.25
N VAL A 172 -6.16 -13.32 -15.21
CA VAL A 172 -5.38 -12.44 -14.31
C VAL A 172 -4.46 -13.22 -13.40
N ASP A 173 -4.91 -14.36 -12.88
CA ASP A 173 -4.08 -15.26 -12.06
C ASP A 173 -2.94 -15.83 -12.89
N TYR A 174 -3.24 -16.27 -14.12
CA TYR A 174 -2.24 -16.78 -15.06
C TYR A 174 -1.19 -15.71 -15.38
N PHE A 175 -1.61 -14.47 -15.66
CA PHE A 175 -0.68 -13.38 -15.95
C PHE A 175 0.22 -13.05 -14.74
N TRP A 176 -0.30 -13.12 -13.51
CA TRP A 176 0.49 -12.87 -12.31
C TRP A 176 1.47 -14.00 -12.01
N TYR A 177 0.99 -15.24 -11.90
CA TYR A 177 1.79 -16.36 -11.43
C TYR A 177 2.70 -16.96 -12.51
N ARG A 178 2.28 -16.97 -13.79
CA ARG A 178 3.05 -17.58 -14.89
C ARG A 178 3.79 -16.56 -15.73
N GLU A 179 3.13 -15.55 -16.25
CA GLU A 179 3.77 -14.56 -17.15
C GLU A 179 4.68 -13.57 -16.37
N THR A 180 4.22 -13.09 -15.20
CA THR A 180 4.97 -12.09 -14.43
C THR A 180 6.04 -12.72 -13.55
N LEU A 181 5.62 -13.58 -12.62
CA LEU A 181 6.53 -14.17 -11.61
C LEU A 181 7.24 -15.43 -12.08
N ASN A 182 6.60 -16.21 -12.96
CA ASN A 182 7.02 -17.57 -13.32
C ASN A 182 7.35 -18.41 -12.07
N ILE A 183 6.37 -18.53 -11.17
CA ILE A 183 6.54 -19.06 -9.81
C ILE A 183 6.77 -20.58 -9.80
N SER A 184 7.69 -21.06 -8.96
CA SER A 184 7.88 -22.48 -8.67
C SER A 184 6.84 -23.00 -7.68
N THR A 185 6.80 -24.33 -7.48
CA THR A 185 5.84 -24.98 -6.57
C THR A 185 6.23 -24.88 -5.10
N SER A 186 7.52 -24.65 -4.81
CA SER A 186 8.06 -24.53 -3.46
C SER A 186 9.17 -23.48 -3.42
N ILE A 187 9.37 -22.88 -2.24
CA ILE A 187 10.47 -21.94 -1.96
C ILE A 187 11.86 -22.60 -2.10
N ASP A 188 11.95 -23.92 -1.94
CA ASP A 188 13.21 -24.67 -2.07
C ASP A 188 13.66 -24.81 -3.52
N ASP A 189 12.74 -24.68 -4.47
CA ASP A 189 13.03 -24.78 -5.91
C ASP A 189 13.21 -23.39 -6.50
N SER A 190 14.44 -22.89 -6.47
CA SER A 190 14.82 -21.64 -7.11
C SER A 190 15.19 -21.88 -8.57
N GLY A 191 14.40 -21.32 -9.49
CA GLY A 191 14.71 -21.32 -10.92
C GLY A 191 15.83 -20.34 -11.32
N SER A 192 15.81 -19.89 -12.56
CA SER A 192 16.74 -18.88 -13.07
C SER A 192 16.28 -17.43 -12.76
N ILE A 193 17.19 -16.47 -12.94
CA ILE A 193 16.86 -15.05 -12.84
C ILE A 193 15.96 -14.66 -14.03
N GLN A 194 14.72 -14.26 -13.74
CA GLN A 194 13.77 -13.79 -14.74
C GLN A 194 14.20 -12.41 -15.26
N TRP A 195 14.66 -12.34 -16.51
CA TRP A 195 15.33 -11.15 -17.05
C TRP A 195 14.41 -9.93 -17.16
N TRP A 196 13.12 -10.12 -17.43
CA TRP A 196 12.15 -9.03 -17.54
C TRP A 196 11.93 -8.33 -16.19
N LEU A 197 11.84 -9.09 -15.10
CA LEU A 197 11.77 -8.54 -13.75
C LEU A 197 13.08 -7.88 -13.33
N LEU A 198 14.24 -8.42 -13.74
CA LEU A 198 15.54 -7.80 -13.49
C LEU A 198 15.64 -6.42 -14.16
N LEU A 199 15.14 -6.27 -15.39
CA LEU A 199 15.07 -4.98 -16.08
C LEU A 199 14.17 -3.99 -15.33
N CYS A 200 12.99 -4.43 -14.88
CA CYS A 200 12.08 -3.59 -14.09
C CYS A 200 12.70 -3.17 -12.76
N LEU A 201 13.41 -4.08 -12.08
CA LEU A 201 14.10 -3.79 -10.82
C LEU A 201 15.25 -2.79 -11.02
N THR A 202 16.02 -2.94 -12.09
CA THR A 202 17.09 -2.00 -12.45
C THR A 202 16.50 -0.62 -12.76
N CYS A 203 15.37 -0.58 -13.46
CA CYS A 203 14.66 0.66 -13.74
C CYS A 203 14.12 1.32 -12.46
N ALA A 204 13.52 0.55 -11.55
CA ALA A 204 13.02 1.06 -10.26
C ALA A 204 14.13 1.69 -9.41
N TRP A 205 15.28 1.00 -9.25
CA TRP A 205 16.46 1.56 -8.59
C TRP A 205 17.02 2.78 -9.31
N GLY A 206 17.06 2.76 -10.66
CA GLY A 206 17.52 3.89 -11.46
C GLY A 206 16.68 5.15 -11.25
N VAL A 207 15.35 5.01 -11.26
CA VAL A 207 14.45 6.15 -11.00
C VAL A 207 14.58 6.64 -9.56
N LEU A 208 14.63 5.72 -8.59
CA LEU A 208 14.85 6.09 -7.19
C LEU A 208 16.14 6.90 -7.01
N TYR A 209 17.25 6.42 -7.58
CA TYR A 209 18.53 7.11 -7.53
C TYR A 209 18.45 8.53 -8.12
N VAL A 210 17.86 8.68 -9.31
CA VAL A 210 17.71 10.01 -9.95
C VAL A 210 16.93 10.98 -9.07
N CYS A 211 15.90 10.50 -8.36
CA CYS A 211 15.13 11.32 -7.44
C CYS A 211 15.89 11.70 -6.16
N THR A 212 16.75 10.81 -5.64
CA THR A 212 17.46 11.00 -4.36
C THR A 212 18.92 11.45 -4.49
N ILE A 213 19.43 11.66 -5.70
CA ILE A 213 20.86 11.91 -6.00
C ILE A 213 21.49 13.07 -5.21
N ARG A 214 20.75 14.13 -4.87
CA ARG A 214 21.22 15.24 -4.02
C ARG A 214 20.49 15.32 -2.68
N GLY A 215 19.90 14.22 -2.23
CA GLY A 215 19.10 14.17 -1.00
C GLY A 215 17.84 15.03 -1.10
N ILE A 216 17.59 15.85 -0.07
CA ILE A 216 16.32 16.60 0.06
C ILE A 216 16.09 17.67 -1.03
N GLU A 217 17.14 18.17 -1.68
CA GLU A 217 17.02 19.19 -2.74
C GLU A 217 16.35 18.64 -4.01
N THR A 218 16.65 17.41 -4.40
CA THR A 218 16.01 16.73 -5.54
C THR A 218 14.73 16.03 -5.11
N THR A 219 14.78 15.36 -3.95
CA THR A 219 13.64 14.61 -3.39
C THR A 219 12.44 15.53 -3.17
N GLY A 220 12.65 16.71 -2.61
CA GLY A 220 11.56 17.63 -2.33
C GLY A 220 10.94 18.27 -3.59
N LYS A 221 11.62 18.22 -4.75
CA LYS A 221 10.98 18.58 -6.03
C LYS A 221 10.16 17.42 -6.57
N ALA A 222 10.69 16.19 -6.49
CA ALA A 222 9.98 14.99 -6.89
C ALA A 222 8.67 14.79 -6.08
N VAL A 223 8.71 15.14 -4.79
CA VAL A 223 7.58 14.92 -3.87
C VAL A 223 6.32 15.69 -4.24
N TYR A 224 6.44 16.85 -4.91
CA TYR A 224 5.28 17.61 -5.37
C TYR A 224 4.44 16.80 -6.34
N VAL A 225 5.07 16.00 -7.21
CA VAL A 225 4.35 15.13 -8.15
C VAL A 225 3.95 13.84 -7.45
N THR A 226 4.91 13.16 -6.80
CA THR A 226 4.65 11.82 -6.25
C THR A 226 3.67 11.83 -5.08
N SER A 227 3.52 12.94 -4.35
CA SER A 227 2.56 13.02 -3.25
C SER A 227 1.22 13.63 -3.64
N THR A 228 1.10 14.37 -4.74
CA THR A 228 -0.20 14.98 -5.15
C THR A 228 -0.95 14.11 -6.15
N LEU A 229 -0.25 13.47 -7.09
CA LEU A 229 -0.84 12.64 -8.12
C LEU A 229 -1.68 11.48 -7.53
N PRO A 230 -1.25 10.79 -6.46
CA PRO A 230 -2.07 9.74 -5.87
C PRO A 230 -3.43 10.22 -5.35
N TYR A 231 -3.51 11.39 -4.73
CA TYR A 231 -4.79 11.94 -4.25
C TYR A 231 -5.72 12.30 -5.41
N LEU A 232 -5.18 12.87 -6.48
CA LEU A 232 -5.95 13.15 -7.70
C LEU A 232 -6.52 11.85 -8.27
N VAL A 233 -5.68 10.84 -8.44
CA VAL A 233 -6.09 9.55 -9.02
C VAL A 233 -7.08 8.82 -8.13
N LEU A 234 -6.87 8.76 -6.81
CA LEU A 234 -7.84 8.20 -5.87
C LEU A 234 -9.20 8.90 -5.95
N THR A 235 -9.21 10.22 -6.15
CA THR A 235 -10.46 10.98 -6.33
C THR A 235 -11.17 10.60 -7.63
N ILE A 236 -10.44 10.43 -8.72
CA ILE A 236 -10.99 9.96 -9.99
C ILE A 236 -11.57 8.54 -9.83
N PHE A 237 -10.84 7.65 -9.16
CA PHE A 237 -11.31 6.30 -8.87
C PHE A 237 -12.50 6.26 -7.93
N LEU A 238 -12.61 7.20 -6.98
CA LEU A 238 -13.80 7.29 -6.12
C LEU A 238 -15.05 7.61 -6.94
N ILE A 239 -14.98 8.67 -7.75
CA ILE A 239 -16.10 9.08 -8.59
C ILE A 239 -16.49 7.93 -9.53
N ARG A 240 -15.50 7.28 -10.16
CA ARG A 240 -15.75 6.14 -11.03
C ARG A 240 -16.34 4.96 -10.27
N GLY A 241 -15.72 4.58 -9.15
CA GLY A 241 -16.13 3.45 -8.31
C GLY A 241 -17.58 3.56 -7.85
N LEU A 242 -18.00 4.74 -7.38
CA LEU A 242 -19.38 4.99 -6.96
C LEU A 242 -20.41 4.94 -8.11
N THR A 243 -19.99 5.11 -9.36
CA THR A 243 -20.88 4.97 -10.54
C THR A 243 -21.02 3.52 -11.02
N LEU A 244 -20.21 2.59 -10.52
CA LEU A 244 -20.27 1.19 -10.90
C LEU A 244 -21.39 0.45 -10.17
N LYS A 245 -21.98 -0.54 -10.84
CA LYS A 245 -23.02 -1.41 -10.28
C LYS A 245 -22.47 -2.13 -9.05
N GLY A 246 -23.25 -2.20 -7.97
CA GLY A 246 -22.88 -2.96 -6.77
C GLY A 246 -21.78 -2.33 -5.89
N SER A 247 -21.28 -1.14 -6.22
CA SER A 247 -20.26 -0.43 -5.43
C SER A 247 -20.69 -0.15 -4.00
N THR A 248 -21.97 0.15 -3.78
CA THR A 248 -22.55 0.38 -2.45
C THR A 248 -22.49 -0.86 -1.56
N ASN A 249 -22.59 -2.06 -2.12
CA ASN A 249 -22.56 -3.31 -1.35
C ASN A 249 -21.20 -3.50 -0.67
N GLY A 250 -20.11 -3.20 -1.39
CA GLY A 250 -18.76 -3.25 -0.82
C GLY A 250 -18.53 -2.20 0.27
N ILE A 251 -19.08 -0.98 0.10
CA ILE A 251 -18.99 0.07 1.13
C ILE A 251 -19.80 -0.29 2.36
N VAL A 252 -21.00 -0.84 2.20
CA VAL A 252 -21.82 -1.32 3.32
C VAL A 252 -21.09 -2.44 4.06
N TYR A 253 -20.46 -3.37 3.33
CA TYR A 253 -19.64 -4.42 3.93
C TYR A 253 -18.47 -3.83 4.74
N LEU A 254 -17.74 -2.84 4.20
CA LEU A 254 -16.65 -2.15 4.93
C LEU A 254 -17.12 -1.52 6.25
N PHE A 255 -18.32 -0.95 6.30
CA PHE A 255 -18.82 -0.25 7.48
C PHE A 255 -19.74 -1.09 8.39
N THR A 256 -19.96 -2.37 8.06
CA THR A 256 -20.73 -3.28 8.92
C THR A 256 -19.77 -3.93 9.93
N PRO A 257 -19.87 -3.61 11.23
CA PRO A 257 -18.91 -4.09 12.21
C PRO A 257 -19.30 -5.46 12.75
N ASN A 258 -18.40 -6.44 12.65
CA ASN A 258 -18.54 -7.69 13.41
C ASN A 258 -17.89 -7.54 14.81
N VAL A 259 -18.70 -7.23 15.81
CA VAL A 259 -18.23 -6.95 17.18
C VAL A 259 -17.56 -8.14 17.88
N THR A 260 -17.76 -9.38 17.40
CA THR A 260 -17.10 -10.55 17.99
C THR A 260 -15.59 -10.53 17.76
N GLU A 261 -15.14 -9.96 16.64
CA GLU A 261 -13.70 -9.86 16.33
C GLU A 261 -12.95 -8.91 17.27
N LEU A 262 -13.63 -7.96 17.91
CA LEU A 262 -12.99 -7.07 18.88
C LEU A 262 -12.45 -7.79 20.13
N ALA A 263 -12.95 -8.99 20.41
CA ALA A 263 -12.46 -9.83 21.49
C ALA A 263 -11.17 -10.59 21.12
N ASN A 264 -10.80 -10.64 19.84
CA ASN A 264 -9.64 -11.34 19.35
C ASN A 264 -8.35 -10.50 19.57
N PRO A 265 -7.34 -11.00 20.31
CA PRO A 265 -6.12 -10.25 20.54
C PRO A 265 -5.30 -9.99 19.27
N VAL A 266 -5.44 -10.85 18.25
CA VAL A 266 -4.72 -10.69 16.97
C VAL A 266 -5.20 -9.44 16.24
N THR A 267 -6.49 -9.13 16.31
CA THR A 267 -7.08 -7.91 15.72
C THR A 267 -6.44 -6.64 16.28
N TRP A 268 -6.17 -6.59 17.58
CA TRP A 268 -5.49 -5.46 18.22
C TRP A 268 -4.00 -5.39 17.88
N LEU A 269 -3.33 -6.55 17.81
CA LEU A 269 -1.93 -6.64 17.40
C LEU A 269 -1.72 -6.11 15.98
N ASP A 270 -2.56 -6.54 15.03
CA ASP A 270 -2.48 -6.12 13.64
C ASP A 270 -2.88 -4.64 13.47
N ALA A 271 -3.86 -4.16 14.23
CA ALA A 271 -4.22 -2.74 14.25
C ALA A 271 -3.05 -1.87 14.74
N GLY A 272 -2.37 -2.27 15.82
CA GLY A 272 -1.19 -1.58 16.34
C GLY A 272 -0.03 -1.61 15.35
N ALA A 273 0.30 -2.79 14.81
CA ALA A 273 1.33 -2.92 13.78
C ALA A 273 1.04 -2.04 12.56
N GLN A 274 -0.22 -1.96 12.14
CA GLN A 274 -0.66 -1.10 11.04
C GLN A 274 -0.47 0.39 11.37
N VAL A 275 -0.69 0.84 12.60
CA VAL A 275 -0.41 2.24 13.00
C VAL A 275 1.09 2.56 12.87
N PHE A 276 1.96 1.68 13.36
CA PHE A 276 3.41 1.87 13.23
C PHE A 276 3.87 1.92 11.77
N TYR A 277 3.37 1.00 10.94
CA TYR A 277 3.67 0.96 9.51
C TYR A 277 3.08 2.15 8.74
N SER A 278 1.86 2.57 9.07
CA SER A 278 1.17 3.68 8.38
C SER A 278 1.81 5.04 8.71
N PHE A 279 2.39 5.20 9.89
CA PHE A 279 3.17 6.40 10.21
C PHE A 279 4.66 6.28 9.88
N SER A 280 5.15 5.10 9.48
CA SER A 280 6.58 4.84 9.33
C SER A 280 7.40 5.18 10.60
N LEU A 281 6.83 4.89 11.77
CA LEU A 281 7.47 5.13 13.08
C LEU A 281 8.59 4.11 13.33
N ALA A 282 9.64 4.53 14.02
CA ALA A 282 10.85 3.74 14.30
C ALA A 282 11.73 3.41 13.07
N PHE A 283 11.46 4.01 11.90
CA PHE A 283 12.32 3.90 10.73
C PHE A 283 13.47 4.92 10.77
N GLY A 284 13.29 6.05 11.46
CA GLY A 284 14.30 7.09 11.61
C GLY A 284 14.31 8.14 10.49
N GLY A 285 13.59 7.92 9.39
CA GLY A 285 13.45 8.90 8.30
C GLY A 285 12.76 10.19 8.74
N LEU A 286 11.70 10.09 9.57
CA LEU A 286 10.98 11.25 10.10
C LEU A 286 11.84 12.13 11.03
N ILE A 287 12.70 11.50 11.84
CA ILE A 287 13.69 12.21 12.67
C ILE A 287 14.64 13.00 11.77
N SER A 288 15.17 12.37 10.72
CA SER A 288 16.05 13.02 9.75
C SER A 288 15.36 14.20 9.05
N PHE A 289 14.12 14.01 8.54
CA PHE A 289 13.38 15.09 7.89
C PHE A 289 13.08 16.28 8.81
N SER A 290 12.70 16.01 10.05
CA SER A 290 12.41 17.06 11.04
C SER A 290 13.67 17.82 11.45
N SER A 291 14.83 17.16 11.42
CA SER A 291 16.10 17.78 11.81
C SER A 291 16.57 18.91 10.87
N TYR A 292 16.00 19.01 9.66
CA TYR A 292 16.27 20.08 8.69
C TYR A 292 15.38 21.33 8.89
N ASN A 293 14.37 21.27 9.77
CA ASN A 293 13.52 22.42 10.07
C ASN A 293 14.22 23.48 10.92
N SER A 294 13.66 24.69 10.92
CA SER A 294 14.10 25.76 11.82
C SER A 294 13.86 25.42 13.30
N VAL A 295 14.63 26.02 14.21
CA VAL A 295 14.49 25.73 15.66
C VAL A 295 13.09 26.08 16.17
N HIS A 296 12.52 27.18 15.67
CA HIS A 296 11.22 27.69 16.10
C HIS A 296 10.03 27.15 15.29
N ASN A 297 10.22 26.09 14.50
CA ASN A 297 9.11 25.45 13.78
C ASN A 297 8.14 24.74 14.76
N ASN A 298 6.84 24.83 14.50
CA ASN A 298 5.82 24.21 15.35
C ASN A 298 5.61 22.74 14.99
N CYS A 299 6.43 21.86 15.58
CA CYS A 299 6.35 20.41 15.39
C CYS A 299 5.09 19.75 15.97
N GLU A 300 4.41 20.36 16.95
CA GLU A 300 3.15 19.86 17.51
C GLU A 300 2.03 19.96 16.47
N LYS A 301 1.89 21.13 15.85
CA LYS A 301 0.92 21.36 14.78
C LYS A 301 1.19 20.47 13.58
N ASP A 302 2.45 20.28 13.21
CA ASP A 302 2.84 19.42 12.09
C ASP A 302 2.44 17.95 12.33
N ALA A 303 2.76 17.43 13.52
CA ALA A 303 2.39 16.06 13.91
C ALA A 303 0.88 15.86 13.84
N LEU A 304 0.09 16.78 14.42
CA LEU A 304 -1.36 16.67 14.40
C LEU A 304 -1.94 16.69 12.98
N ILE A 305 -1.48 17.61 12.12
CA ILE A 305 -1.95 17.72 10.73
C ILE A 305 -1.62 16.45 9.95
N ILE A 306 -0.39 15.94 10.05
CA ILE A 306 0.03 14.72 9.35
C ILE A 306 -0.76 13.51 9.84
N SER A 307 -1.02 13.40 11.15
CA SER A 307 -1.84 12.34 11.71
C SER A 307 -3.29 12.35 11.24
N VAL A 308 -3.92 13.54 11.17
CA VAL A 308 -5.29 13.66 10.65
C VAL A 308 -5.34 13.29 9.17
N ILE A 309 -4.38 13.78 8.37
CA ILE A 309 -4.30 13.45 6.94
C ILE A 309 -4.12 11.94 6.78
N ASN A 310 -3.17 11.31 7.49
CA ASN A 310 -2.92 9.88 7.35
C ASN A 310 -4.15 9.03 7.73
N GLY A 311 -4.79 9.34 8.86
CA GLY A 311 -6.00 8.65 9.29
C GLY A 311 -7.15 8.80 8.28
N PHE A 312 -7.37 10.01 7.78
CA PHE A 312 -8.37 10.27 6.74
C PHE A 312 -8.05 9.53 5.45
N THR A 313 -6.79 9.56 4.99
CA THR A 313 -6.35 8.91 3.76
C THR A 313 -6.51 7.40 3.82
N SER A 314 -6.27 6.75 4.96
CA SER A 314 -6.50 5.30 5.12
C SER A 314 -7.97 4.93 4.95
N ILE A 315 -8.90 5.68 5.54
CA ILE A 315 -10.35 5.46 5.39
C ILE A 315 -10.80 5.79 3.97
N TYR A 316 -10.27 6.87 3.40
CA TYR A 316 -10.57 7.31 2.05
C TYR A 316 -10.13 6.27 1.01
N ALA A 317 -8.89 5.77 1.11
CA ALA A 317 -8.38 4.69 0.27
C ALA A 317 -9.23 3.42 0.44
N ALA A 318 -9.53 3.00 1.67
CA ALA A 318 -10.41 1.85 1.90
C ALA A 318 -11.77 2.01 1.22
N THR A 319 -12.39 3.18 1.30
CA THR A 319 -13.68 3.44 0.64
C THR A 319 -13.60 3.27 -0.88
N VAL A 320 -12.55 3.82 -1.51
CA VAL A 320 -12.29 3.63 -2.95
C VAL A 320 -12.12 2.15 -3.27
N ILE A 321 -11.31 1.45 -2.49
CA ILE A 321 -10.98 0.04 -2.70
C ILE A 321 -12.22 -0.85 -2.59
N TYR A 322 -13.01 -0.68 -1.53
CA TYR A 322 -14.23 -1.45 -1.32
C TYR A 322 -15.32 -1.14 -2.33
N SER A 323 -15.37 0.07 -2.91
CA SER A 323 -16.29 0.36 -4.02
C SER A 323 -16.02 -0.51 -5.25
N ILE A 324 -14.75 -0.80 -5.53
CA ILE A 324 -14.32 -1.62 -6.68
C ILE A 324 -14.47 -3.12 -6.35
N ILE A 325 -14.16 -3.52 -5.11
CA ILE A 325 -14.44 -4.90 -4.63
C ILE A 325 -15.95 -5.20 -4.73
N GLY A 326 -16.82 -4.27 -4.33
CA GLY A 326 -18.28 -4.43 -4.44
C GLY A 326 -18.75 -4.61 -5.88
N PHE A 327 -18.17 -3.84 -6.82
CA PHE A 327 -18.41 -4.03 -8.26
C PHE A 327 -17.99 -5.43 -8.73
N ARG A 328 -16.74 -5.83 -8.45
CA ARG A 328 -16.23 -7.16 -8.83
C ARG A 328 -17.08 -8.30 -8.26
N ALA A 329 -17.46 -8.22 -6.99
CA ALA A 329 -18.29 -9.24 -6.35
C ALA A 329 -19.69 -9.33 -6.98
N THR A 330 -20.26 -8.19 -7.37
CA THR A 330 -21.57 -8.15 -8.03
C THR A 330 -21.50 -8.72 -9.45
N GLU A 331 -20.44 -8.40 -10.21
CA GLU A 331 -20.23 -9.00 -11.54
C GLU A 331 -20.05 -10.52 -11.46
N ARG A 332 -19.26 -11.01 -10.50
CA ARG A 332 -19.10 -12.47 -10.27
C ARG A 332 -20.41 -13.14 -9.85
N TYR A 333 -21.21 -12.46 -9.03
CA TYR A 333 -22.52 -12.94 -8.64
C TYR A 333 -23.45 -13.07 -9.85
N ASP A 334 -23.50 -12.05 -10.70
CA ASP A 334 -24.32 -12.06 -11.92
C ASP A 334 -23.84 -13.14 -12.91
N ASP A 335 -22.54 -13.24 -13.18
CA ASP A 335 -21.95 -14.27 -14.05
C ASP A 335 -22.26 -15.70 -13.54
N CYS A 336 -22.19 -15.93 -12.23
CA CYS A 336 -22.54 -17.21 -11.61
C CYS A 336 -24.03 -17.51 -11.76
N PHE A 337 -24.88 -16.51 -11.53
CA PHE A 337 -26.33 -16.69 -11.60
C PHE A 337 -26.80 -16.93 -13.04
N ASP A 338 -26.21 -16.24 -14.01
CA ASP A 338 -26.51 -16.40 -15.44
C ASP A 338 -26.14 -17.80 -15.93
N LYS A 339 -25.04 -18.41 -15.45
CA LYS A 339 -24.71 -19.81 -15.74
C LYS A 339 -25.78 -20.77 -15.22
N ASN A 340 -26.29 -20.53 -14.01
CA ASN A 340 -27.36 -21.34 -13.43
C ASN A 340 -28.67 -21.20 -14.23
N ILE A 341 -29.02 -19.99 -14.66
CA ILE A 341 -30.15 -19.73 -15.55
C ILE A 341 -29.98 -20.49 -16.87
N LEU A 342 -28.82 -20.35 -17.53
CA LEU A 342 -28.51 -21.03 -18.79
C LEU A 342 -28.56 -22.55 -18.66
N THR A 343 -28.07 -23.10 -17.55
CA THR A 343 -28.12 -24.54 -17.27
C THR A 343 -29.55 -25.04 -17.17
N LEU A 344 -30.42 -24.31 -16.48
CA LEU A 344 -31.83 -24.65 -16.38
C LEU A 344 -32.55 -24.50 -17.73
N MET A 345 -32.28 -23.43 -18.46
CA MET A 345 -32.91 -23.15 -19.75
C MET A 345 -32.52 -24.17 -20.82
N ASN A 346 -31.24 -24.50 -20.94
CA ASN A 346 -30.74 -25.51 -21.89
C ASN A 346 -31.25 -26.91 -21.54
N ALA A 347 -31.43 -27.20 -20.25
CA ALA A 347 -31.97 -28.48 -19.81
C ALA A 347 -33.46 -28.63 -20.09
N PHE A 348 -34.25 -27.55 -20.04
CA PHE A 348 -35.71 -27.61 -20.22
C PHE A 348 -36.19 -26.95 -21.52
N ASP A 349 -35.27 -26.61 -22.44
CA ASP A 349 -35.54 -25.98 -23.73
C ASP A 349 -36.44 -24.72 -23.61
N LEU A 350 -36.18 -23.90 -22.59
CA LEU A 350 -36.97 -22.69 -22.29
C LEU A 350 -36.50 -21.51 -23.16
N PRO A 351 -37.43 -20.66 -23.65
CA PRO A 351 -37.06 -19.48 -24.44
C PRO A 351 -36.22 -18.46 -23.65
N GLU A 352 -35.31 -17.77 -24.36
CA GLU A 352 -34.54 -16.64 -23.81
C GLU A 352 -35.43 -15.56 -23.18
N GLY A 353 -35.05 -15.13 -21.98
CA GLY A 353 -35.79 -14.13 -21.21
C GLY A 353 -36.98 -14.66 -20.40
N ASN A 354 -37.35 -15.94 -20.52
CA ASN A 354 -38.44 -16.53 -19.72
C ASN A 354 -38.00 -16.82 -18.27
N VAL A 355 -36.71 -17.11 -18.06
CA VAL A 355 -36.09 -17.28 -16.73
C VAL A 355 -35.25 -16.04 -16.43
N THR A 356 -35.50 -15.44 -15.28
CA THR A 356 -34.84 -14.22 -14.79
C THR A 356 -34.42 -14.42 -13.33
N GLN A 357 -33.57 -13.55 -12.80
CA GLN A 357 -33.14 -13.60 -11.39
C GLN A 357 -34.33 -13.65 -10.42
N ASP A 358 -35.40 -12.89 -10.69
CA ASP A 358 -36.57 -12.78 -9.79
C ASP A 358 -37.42 -14.06 -9.76
N ASN A 359 -37.56 -14.75 -10.90
CA ASN A 359 -38.42 -15.92 -11.02
C ASN A 359 -37.67 -17.26 -10.91
N PHE A 360 -36.33 -17.23 -10.78
CA PHE A 360 -35.48 -18.42 -10.82
C PHE A 360 -35.88 -19.49 -9.81
N LYS A 361 -36.12 -19.13 -8.54
CA LYS A 361 -36.53 -20.09 -7.50
C LYS A 361 -37.89 -20.74 -7.79
N GLN A 362 -38.82 -19.98 -8.36
CA GLN A 362 -40.14 -20.50 -8.74
C GLN A 362 -40.01 -21.44 -9.95
N MET A 363 -39.19 -21.08 -10.93
CA MET A 363 -38.95 -21.90 -12.11
C MET A 363 -38.23 -23.21 -11.74
N GLN A 364 -37.25 -23.17 -10.83
CA GLN A 364 -36.60 -24.37 -10.31
C GLN A 364 -37.62 -25.36 -9.72
N GLN A 365 -38.57 -24.86 -8.93
CA GLN A 365 -39.64 -25.69 -8.35
C GLN A 365 -40.56 -26.25 -9.45
N LEU A 366 -40.93 -25.44 -10.44
CA LEU A 366 -41.78 -25.87 -11.56
C LEU A 366 -41.10 -26.97 -12.40
N CYS A 367 -39.82 -26.79 -12.74
CA CYS A 367 -39.03 -27.77 -13.48
C CYS A 367 -38.87 -29.08 -12.72
N ASN A 368 -38.61 -29.01 -11.41
CA ASN A 368 -38.51 -30.20 -10.55
C ASN A 368 -39.86 -30.95 -10.45
N MET A 369 -40.99 -30.24 -10.40
CA MET A 369 -42.31 -30.87 -10.45
C MET A 369 -42.63 -31.50 -11.81
N THR A 370 -42.13 -30.92 -12.90
CA THR A 370 -42.42 -31.37 -14.27
C THR A 370 -41.62 -32.62 -14.63
N ASP A 371 -40.32 -32.63 -14.34
CA ASP A 371 -39.45 -33.79 -14.57
C ASP A 371 -38.37 -33.89 -13.48
N PRO A 372 -38.64 -34.63 -12.38
CA PRO A 372 -37.70 -34.79 -11.28
C PRO A 372 -36.39 -35.47 -11.68
N MET A 373 -36.44 -36.41 -12.64
CA MET A 373 -35.27 -37.19 -13.05
C MET A 373 -34.30 -36.35 -13.88
N LYS A 374 -34.83 -35.50 -14.79
CA LYS A 374 -34.01 -34.58 -15.56
C LYS A 374 -33.42 -33.48 -14.67
N PHE A 375 -34.21 -32.98 -13.71
CA PHE A 375 -33.75 -31.97 -12.76
C PHE A 375 -32.62 -32.48 -11.84
N ALA A 376 -32.70 -33.74 -11.38
CA ALA A 376 -31.69 -34.33 -10.50
C ALA A 376 -30.29 -34.45 -11.13
N ASN A 377 -30.19 -34.46 -12.46
CA ASN A 377 -28.91 -34.51 -13.18
C ASN A 377 -28.27 -33.12 -13.39
N LEU A 378 -28.96 -32.04 -12.98
CA LEU A 378 -28.44 -30.68 -13.13
C LEU A 378 -27.61 -30.28 -11.91
N ASN A 379 -26.43 -29.75 -12.17
CA ASN A 379 -25.56 -29.17 -11.15
C ASN A 379 -25.71 -27.65 -11.18
N PHE A 380 -26.18 -27.08 -10.07
CA PHE A 380 -26.24 -25.63 -9.87
C PHE A 380 -25.10 -25.17 -8.97
N GLU A 381 -24.48 -24.05 -9.33
CA GLU A 381 -23.48 -23.38 -8.51
C GLU A 381 -24.15 -22.58 -7.39
N THR A 382 -23.57 -22.58 -6.19
CA THR A 382 -24.04 -21.75 -5.07
C THR A 382 -23.49 -20.34 -5.20
N CYS A 383 -24.29 -19.42 -5.75
CA CYS A 383 -23.90 -18.02 -5.90
C CYS A 383 -24.32 -17.22 -4.65
N ASP A 384 -23.36 -16.83 -3.82
CA ASP A 384 -23.60 -15.98 -2.65
C ASP A 384 -22.70 -14.73 -2.67
N LEU A 385 -23.32 -13.56 -2.52
CA LEU A 385 -22.62 -12.28 -2.63
C LEU A 385 -21.66 -12.05 -1.46
N GLU A 386 -22.04 -12.46 -0.23
CA GLU A 386 -21.20 -12.29 0.95
C GLU A 386 -19.93 -13.12 0.83
N THR A 387 -20.04 -14.34 0.30
CA THR A 387 -18.88 -15.19 -0.04
C THR A 387 -17.94 -14.48 -1.02
N PHE A 388 -18.45 -13.89 -2.11
CA PHE A 388 -17.61 -13.15 -3.07
C PHE A 388 -17.02 -11.84 -2.51
N LEU A 389 -17.68 -11.21 -1.55
CA LEU A 389 -17.15 -10.06 -0.81
C LEU A 389 -16.10 -10.46 0.21
N ASN A 390 -16.14 -11.70 0.73
CA ASN A 390 -15.17 -12.26 1.66
C ASN A 390 -13.94 -12.87 0.97
N ASP A 391 -14.03 -13.16 -0.34
CA ASP A 391 -12.91 -13.60 -1.18
C ASP A 391 -11.88 -12.47 -1.41
N GLY A 392 -11.23 -12.07 -0.33
CA GLY A 392 -10.10 -11.16 -0.29
C GLY A 392 -8.81 -11.88 -0.65
N VAL A 393 -7.96 -11.21 -1.43
CA VAL A 393 -6.60 -11.69 -1.70
C VAL A 393 -5.63 -10.89 -0.85
N GLU A 394 -4.78 -11.60 -0.11
CA GLU A 394 -3.80 -10.99 0.79
C GLU A 394 -2.69 -10.23 0.01
N GLY A 395 -2.28 -9.11 0.57
CA GLY A 395 -1.08 -8.38 0.15
C GLY A 395 -1.12 -7.89 -1.30
N THR A 396 -0.21 -8.43 -2.11
CA THR A 396 -0.01 -7.99 -3.50
C THR A 396 -1.14 -8.39 -4.43
N GLY A 397 -1.87 -9.47 -4.11
CA GLY A 397 -2.95 -9.96 -4.96
C GLY A 397 -4.15 -8.99 -5.04
N LEU A 398 -4.33 -8.11 -4.04
CA LEU A 398 -5.36 -7.08 -4.14
C LEU A 398 -5.11 -6.15 -5.34
N ALA A 399 -3.86 -5.68 -5.53
CA ALA A 399 -3.55 -4.79 -6.65
C ALA A 399 -3.40 -5.52 -7.98
N PHE A 400 -2.73 -6.67 -8.01
CA PHE A 400 -2.36 -7.33 -9.26
C PHE A 400 -3.37 -8.35 -9.79
N ILE A 401 -4.34 -8.76 -8.96
CA ILE A 401 -5.38 -9.73 -9.34
C ILE A 401 -6.77 -9.10 -9.23
N VAL A 402 -7.15 -8.66 -8.03
CA VAL A 402 -8.51 -8.14 -7.77
C VAL A 402 -8.79 -6.86 -8.57
N PHE A 403 -7.86 -5.91 -8.53
CA PHE A 403 -8.00 -4.63 -9.20
C PHE A 403 -7.87 -4.72 -10.71
N THR A 404 -6.91 -5.49 -11.20
CA THR A 404 -6.69 -5.70 -12.64
C THR A 404 -7.89 -6.39 -13.27
N GLU A 405 -8.48 -7.39 -12.60
CA GLU A 405 -9.72 -8.05 -13.01
C GLU A 405 -10.86 -7.04 -13.15
N ALA A 406 -11.09 -6.21 -12.11
CA ALA A 406 -12.13 -5.20 -12.15
C ALA A 406 -11.91 -4.17 -13.27
N ILE A 407 -10.67 -3.75 -13.52
CA ILE A 407 -10.30 -2.81 -14.59
C ILE A 407 -10.64 -3.37 -15.98
N THR A 408 -10.44 -4.67 -16.23
CA THR A 408 -10.77 -5.28 -17.54
C THR A 408 -12.27 -5.23 -17.85
N LYS A 409 -13.14 -5.12 -16.83
CA LYS A 409 -14.58 -5.01 -16.98
C LYS A 409 -15.06 -3.56 -17.14
N MET A 410 -14.18 -2.57 -16.96
CA MET A 410 -14.51 -1.16 -17.15
C MET A 410 -14.30 -0.74 -18.60
N PRO A 411 -15.15 0.16 -19.16
CA PRO A 411 -14.92 0.72 -20.48
C PRO A 411 -13.62 1.52 -20.51
N VAL A 412 -12.88 1.44 -21.63
CA VAL A 412 -11.56 2.06 -21.80
C VAL A 412 -10.55 1.54 -20.77
N SER A 413 -10.48 0.22 -20.61
CA SER A 413 -9.67 -0.47 -19.58
C SER A 413 -8.20 -0.02 -19.53
N PRO A 414 -7.49 0.20 -20.66
CA PRO A 414 -6.10 0.66 -20.64
C PRO A 414 -5.89 1.99 -19.89
N LEU A 415 -6.84 2.93 -20.01
CA LEU A 415 -6.74 4.23 -19.34
C LEU A 415 -6.77 4.06 -17.81
N TRP A 416 -7.70 3.25 -17.31
CA TRP A 416 -7.81 2.96 -15.87
C TRP A 416 -6.58 2.21 -15.36
N SER A 417 -6.05 1.28 -16.13
CA SER A 417 -4.80 0.57 -15.80
C SER A 417 -3.62 1.52 -15.66
N ILE A 418 -3.40 2.40 -16.64
CA ILE A 418 -2.31 3.40 -16.60
C ILE A 418 -2.43 4.29 -15.37
N LEU A 419 -3.63 4.83 -15.10
CA LEU A 419 -3.89 5.67 -13.92
C LEU A 419 -3.65 4.92 -12.60
N PHE A 420 -4.10 3.68 -12.51
CA PHE A 420 -3.93 2.87 -11.31
C PHE A 420 -2.45 2.59 -11.02
N PHE A 421 -1.69 2.11 -12.01
CA PHE A 421 -0.29 1.76 -11.79
C PHE A 421 0.62 2.97 -11.64
N ILE A 422 0.33 4.12 -12.28
CA ILE A 422 1.10 5.35 -12.01
C ILE A 422 0.85 5.89 -10.59
N MET A 423 -0.36 5.73 -10.06
CA MET A 423 -0.67 6.07 -8.66
C MET A 423 0.10 5.18 -7.69
N LEU A 424 0.08 3.86 -7.89
CA LEU A 424 0.85 2.93 -7.05
C LEU A 424 2.35 3.21 -7.14
N PHE A 425 2.85 3.52 -8.33
CA PHE A 425 4.25 3.90 -8.53
C PHE A 425 4.62 5.13 -7.71
N CYS A 426 3.81 6.20 -7.77
CA CYS A 426 4.04 7.41 -7.00
C CYS A 426 4.00 7.19 -5.48
N LEU A 427 3.03 6.41 -4.98
CA LEU A 427 2.95 6.03 -3.55
C LEU A 427 4.13 5.17 -3.11
N GLY A 428 4.58 4.26 -3.96
CA GLY A 428 5.76 3.45 -3.70
C GLY A 428 7.03 4.29 -3.59
N LEU A 429 7.21 5.19 -4.57
CA LEU A 429 8.38 6.03 -4.69
C LEU A 429 8.47 7.06 -3.54
N SER A 430 7.35 7.65 -3.11
CA SER A 430 7.33 8.58 -1.98
C SER A 430 7.74 7.91 -0.66
N SER A 431 7.30 6.68 -0.41
CA SER A 431 7.75 5.91 0.77
C SER A 431 9.24 5.58 0.69
N MET A 432 9.74 5.24 -0.50
CA MET A 432 11.17 4.92 -0.70
C MET A 432 12.09 6.12 -0.42
N PHE A 433 11.65 7.35 -0.65
CA PHE A 433 12.42 8.54 -0.29
C PHE A 433 12.74 8.61 1.20
N GLY A 434 11.76 8.31 2.07
CA GLY A 434 11.98 8.28 3.52
C GLY A 434 12.82 7.08 3.98
N ASN A 435 12.66 5.90 3.35
CA ASN A 435 13.51 4.74 3.63
C ASN A 435 14.98 5.02 3.27
N MET A 436 15.24 5.67 2.12
CA MET A 436 16.59 6.05 1.72
C MET A 436 17.21 7.04 2.72
N GLU A 437 16.47 8.05 3.18
CA GLU A 437 16.96 8.98 4.22
C GLU A 437 17.18 8.29 5.57
N GLY A 438 16.36 7.28 5.91
CA GLY A 438 16.55 6.42 7.07
C GLY A 438 17.82 5.57 7.04
N VAL A 439 18.40 5.34 5.86
CA VAL A 439 19.67 4.60 5.68
C VAL A 439 20.86 5.56 5.50
N LEU A 440 20.74 6.53 4.60
CA LEU A 440 21.84 7.40 4.19
C LEU A 440 22.30 8.34 5.31
N VAL A 441 21.38 8.94 6.06
CA VAL A 441 21.75 9.89 7.14
C VAL A 441 22.48 9.18 8.28
N PRO A 442 22.00 8.03 8.80
CA PRO A 442 22.77 7.25 9.77
C PRO A 442 24.16 6.81 9.29
N LEU A 443 24.32 6.43 8.02
CA LEU A 443 25.63 6.07 7.46
C LEU A 443 26.60 7.26 7.45
N GLN A 444 26.10 8.46 7.15
CA GLN A 444 26.87 9.70 7.22
C GLN A 444 27.25 10.04 8.68
N ASP A 445 26.31 9.92 9.62
CA ASP A 445 26.54 10.13 11.06
C ASP A 445 27.62 9.18 11.62
N LEU A 446 27.69 7.95 11.11
CA LEU A 446 28.70 6.96 11.50
C LEU A 446 30.09 7.23 10.92
N LYS A 447 30.24 8.19 10.01
CA LYS A 447 31.51 8.57 9.35
C LYS A 447 32.23 7.38 8.69
N ILE A 448 31.46 6.40 8.20
CA ILE A 448 32.00 5.24 7.47
C ILE A 448 32.60 5.69 6.14
N ILE A 449 31.99 6.70 5.52
CA ILE A 449 32.40 7.23 4.23
C ILE A 449 33.27 8.48 4.45
N PRO A 450 34.43 8.61 3.77
CA PRO A 450 35.26 9.79 3.88
C PRO A 450 34.51 11.06 3.44
N PRO A 451 34.68 12.19 4.13
CA PRO A 451 33.95 13.44 3.84
C PRO A 451 34.31 14.08 2.48
N ARG A 452 35.32 13.55 1.78
CA ARG A 452 35.70 14.00 0.42
C ARG A 452 34.86 13.37 -0.67
N VAL A 453 34.11 12.31 -0.36
CA VAL A 453 33.25 11.64 -1.34
C VAL A 453 32.00 12.50 -1.55
N PRO A 454 31.68 12.89 -2.80
CA PRO A 454 30.49 13.68 -3.08
C PRO A 454 29.22 12.90 -2.74
N LYS A 455 28.16 13.61 -2.33
CA LYS A 455 26.89 13.00 -1.90
C LYS A 455 26.31 12.09 -2.97
N GLU A 456 26.46 12.49 -4.23
CA GLU A 456 25.98 11.76 -5.41
C GLU A 456 26.54 10.34 -5.50
N LEU A 457 27.80 10.13 -5.08
CA LEU A 457 28.45 8.81 -5.08
C LEU A 457 28.05 7.96 -3.86
N VAL A 458 27.50 8.58 -2.82
CA VAL A 458 27.02 7.91 -1.61
C VAL A 458 25.56 7.50 -1.73
N THR A 459 24.77 8.30 -2.44
CA THR A 459 23.34 8.09 -2.68
C THR A 459 23.04 7.06 -3.78
N GLY A 460 24.04 6.73 -4.60
CA GLY A 460 23.89 5.96 -5.85
C GLY A 460 24.37 4.53 -5.83
#